data_AF-A0A447X511-F1
#
_entry.id   AF-A0A447X511-F1
#
_cell.length_a   1.000
_cell.length_b   1.000
_cell.length_c   1.000
_cell.angle_alpha   90.00
_cell.angle_beta   90.00
_cell.angle_gamma   90.00
#
_symmetry.space_group_name_H-M   'P 1'
#
loop_
_entity.id
_entity.type
_entity.pdbx_description
1 polymer ?
#
loop_
_entity_poly.entity_id
_entity_poly.type
_entity_poly.pdbx_seq_one_letter_code
_entity_poly.pdbx_strand_id
1 'polypeptide(L)'
;MKRVGLDNRSADQKIMTDVFFGDSDVERVDLSYHESLQRIVKGDVDAVIWNVVAENELTMLGLEATPLTDDPRFLQATEAVILTRVDDYPMQQLLRAVVDKHALLAHQQRVVSGEQEPSY
;
A
#
# COMPACT_ATOMS: atom_id res chain seq x y z
N MET A 1 -14.99 0.47 -17.31
CA MET A 1 -13.70 1.01 -16.85
C MET A 1 -12.65 0.69 -17.88
N LYS A 2 -11.82 1.66 -18.29
CA LYS A 2 -10.84 1.54 -19.38
C LYS A 2 -9.46 2.09 -19.03
N ARG A 3 -9.35 3.04 -18.08
CA ARG A 3 -8.09 3.67 -17.66
C ARG A 3 -7.92 3.60 -16.15
N VAL A 4 -6.78 3.14 -15.69
CA VAL A 4 -6.41 3.09 -14.26
C VAL A 4 -5.23 4.01 -14.01
N GLY A 5 -5.32 4.80 -12.94
CA GLY A 5 -4.19 5.56 -12.44
C GLY A 5 -3.17 4.66 -11.77
N LEU A 6 -1.90 4.96 -12.00
CA LEU A 6 -0.80 4.21 -11.43
C LEU A 6 0.39 5.15 -11.15
N ASP A 7 0.84 5.22 -9.90
CA ASP A 7 2.08 5.90 -9.56
C ASP A 7 3.26 4.94 -9.77
N ASN A 8 4.05 5.20 -10.80
CA ASN A 8 5.21 4.39 -11.14
C ASN A 8 6.33 4.40 -10.07
N ARG A 9 6.21 5.19 -9.01
CA ARG A 9 7.14 5.17 -7.87
C ARG A 9 6.70 4.21 -6.77
N SER A 10 5.44 3.78 -6.76
CA SER A 10 4.91 2.82 -5.80
C SER A 10 5.01 1.39 -6.33
N ALA A 11 5.91 0.58 -5.71
CA ALA A 11 6.05 -0.83 -6.07
C ALA A 11 4.79 -1.63 -5.69
N ASP A 12 4.23 -1.40 -4.50
CA ASP A 12 3.03 -2.08 -4.04
C ASP A 12 1.83 -1.73 -4.93
N GLN A 13 1.62 -0.46 -5.27
CA GLN A 13 0.51 -0.07 -6.13
C GLN A 13 0.60 -0.71 -7.52
N LYS A 14 1.82 -0.86 -8.07
CA LYS A 14 2.03 -1.59 -9.33
C LYS A 14 1.60 -3.03 -9.24
N ILE A 15 2.14 -3.75 -8.26
CA ILE A 15 1.82 -5.17 -8.05
C ILE A 15 0.32 -5.34 -7.81
N MET A 16 -0.28 -4.55 -6.93
CA MET A 16 -1.71 -4.63 -6.64
C MET A 16 -2.57 -4.30 -7.86
N THR A 17 -2.21 -3.30 -8.65
CA THR A 17 -2.94 -2.94 -9.88
C THR A 17 -2.89 -4.08 -10.88
N ASP A 18 -1.72 -4.67 -11.10
CA ASP A 18 -1.57 -5.79 -12.03
C ASP A 18 -2.29 -7.06 -11.54
N VAL A 19 -2.31 -7.31 -10.23
CA VAL A 19 -3.06 -8.43 -9.64
C VAL A 19 -4.57 -8.22 -9.79
N PHE A 20 -5.07 -7.02 -9.52
CA PHE A 20 -6.50 -6.73 -9.56
C PHE A 20 -7.05 -6.74 -10.99
N PHE A 21 -6.36 -6.09 -11.93
CA PHE A 21 -6.83 -6.00 -13.32
C PHE A 21 -6.41 -7.20 -14.18
N GLY A 22 -5.36 -7.94 -13.80
CA GLY A 22 -4.87 -9.11 -14.52
C GLY A 22 -4.67 -8.82 -16.02
N ASP A 23 -5.19 -9.72 -16.85
CA ASP A 23 -5.17 -9.64 -18.32
C ASP A 23 -6.30 -8.77 -18.90
N SER A 24 -7.03 -8.02 -18.07
CA SER A 24 -8.08 -7.12 -18.56
C SER A 24 -7.48 -6.02 -19.43
N ASP A 25 -8.18 -5.68 -20.52
CA ASP A 25 -7.80 -4.61 -21.45
C ASP A 25 -8.05 -3.23 -20.81
N VAL A 26 -7.13 -2.83 -19.93
CA VAL A 26 -7.18 -1.59 -19.15
C VAL A 26 -5.85 -0.86 -19.30
N GLU A 27 -5.93 0.39 -19.76
CA GLU A 27 -4.78 1.28 -19.90
C GLU A 27 -4.29 1.73 -18.52
N ARG A 28 -2.98 1.56 -18.26
CA ARG A 28 -2.32 2.07 -17.06
C ARG A 28 -1.74 3.45 -17.35
N VAL A 29 -2.32 4.48 -16.75
CA VAL A 29 -1.96 5.87 -16.94
C VAL A 29 -1.02 6.29 -15.80
N ASP A 30 0.21 6.66 -16.14
CA ASP A 30 1.19 7.14 -15.15
C ASP A 30 0.73 8.48 -14.57
N LEU A 31 0.54 8.51 -13.26
CA LEU A 31 0.16 9.71 -12.54
C LEU A 31 0.60 9.69 -11.08
N SER A 32 0.94 10.87 -10.57
CA SER A 32 1.33 11.07 -9.18
C SER A 32 0.23 10.58 -8.26
N TYR A 33 0.62 9.90 -7.17
CA TYR A 33 -0.27 9.49 -6.09
C TYR A 33 -1.24 10.67 -5.79
N HIS A 34 -0.73 11.82 -5.34
CA HIS A 34 -1.53 12.97 -4.91
C HIS A 34 -2.57 13.50 -5.92
N GLU A 35 -2.35 13.30 -7.22
CA GLU A 35 -3.28 13.76 -8.27
C GLU A 35 -4.38 12.75 -8.59
N SER A 36 -4.25 11.50 -8.12
CA SER A 36 -5.08 10.36 -8.54
C SER A 36 -6.58 10.60 -8.35
N LEU A 37 -7.00 11.02 -7.16
CA LEU A 37 -8.42 11.25 -6.88
C LEU A 37 -8.98 12.40 -7.74
N GLN A 38 -8.22 13.48 -7.92
CA GLN A 38 -8.65 14.59 -8.78
C GLN A 38 -8.76 14.19 -10.26
N ARG A 39 -7.86 13.32 -10.74
CA ARG A 39 -7.90 12.79 -12.11
C ARG A 39 -9.12 11.89 -12.33
N ILE A 40 -9.57 11.15 -11.31
CA ILE A 40 -10.82 10.39 -11.37
C ILE A 40 -12.02 11.34 -11.45
N VAL A 41 -12.09 12.34 -10.56
CA VAL A 41 -13.18 13.34 -10.56
C VAL A 41 -13.29 14.07 -11.90
N LYS A 42 -12.14 14.38 -12.53
CA LYS A 42 -12.08 15.03 -13.84
C LYS A 42 -12.45 14.09 -15.00
N GLY A 43 -12.45 12.78 -14.79
CA GLY A 43 -12.70 11.77 -15.82
C GLY A 43 -11.48 11.47 -16.72
N ASP A 44 -10.27 11.86 -16.29
CA ASP A 44 -9.03 11.55 -17.01
C ASP A 44 -8.63 10.08 -16.83
N VAL A 45 -8.97 9.49 -15.67
CA VAL A 45 -8.87 8.05 -15.37
C VAL A 45 -10.14 7.57 -14.67
N ASP A 46 -10.38 6.27 -14.64
CA ASP A 46 -11.65 5.74 -14.16
C ASP A 46 -11.55 5.15 -12.74
N ALA A 47 -10.37 4.70 -12.31
CA ALA A 47 -10.09 4.37 -10.90
C ALA A 47 -8.58 4.33 -10.58
N VAL A 48 -8.26 4.12 -9.31
CA VAL A 48 -6.91 3.96 -8.78
C VAL A 48 -6.94 3.05 -7.55
N ILE A 49 -5.95 2.18 -7.38
CA ILE A 49 -5.74 1.49 -6.10
C ILE A 49 -5.06 2.46 -5.13
N TRP A 50 -5.66 2.66 -3.96
CA TRP A 50 -5.33 3.76 -3.06
C TRP A 50 -5.45 3.35 -1.59
N ASN A 51 -4.74 4.04 -0.70
CA ASN A 51 -4.94 3.85 0.74
C ASN A 51 -6.35 4.29 1.15
N VAL A 52 -6.93 3.61 2.13
CA VAL A 52 -8.26 3.97 2.62
C VAL A 52 -8.24 5.39 3.18
N VAL A 53 -9.11 6.23 2.62
CA VAL A 53 -9.44 7.58 3.12
C VAL A 53 -10.85 7.54 3.70
N ALA A 54 -11.20 8.55 4.52
CA ALA A 54 -12.52 8.61 5.14
C ALA A 54 -13.63 8.58 4.07
N GLU A 55 -14.62 7.72 4.24
CA GLU A 55 -15.73 7.52 3.29
C GLU A 55 -16.48 8.82 2.98
N ASN A 56 -16.60 9.71 3.97
CA ASN A 56 -17.19 11.04 3.80
C ASN A 56 -16.43 11.90 2.78
N GLU A 57 -15.09 11.83 2.75
CA GLU A 57 -14.28 12.61 1.80
C GLU A 57 -14.49 12.12 0.36
N LEU A 58 -14.54 10.79 0.17
CA LEU A 58 -14.82 10.20 -1.14
C LEU A 58 -16.23 10.54 -1.62
N THR A 59 -17.22 10.43 -0.73
CA THR A 59 -18.62 10.75 -1.05
C THR A 59 -18.78 12.20 -1.49
N MET A 60 -18.09 13.14 -0.83
CA MET A 60 -18.10 14.56 -1.22
C MET A 60 -17.52 14.81 -2.62
N LEU A 61 -16.62 13.93 -3.07
CA LEU A 61 -16.04 13.97 -4.42
C LEU A 61 -16.85 13.15 -5.44
N GLY A 62 -17.95 12.51 -5.02
CA GLY A 62 -18.73 11.60 -5.87
C GLY A 62 -17.99 10.30 -6.20
N LEU A 63 -17.05 9.89 -5.34
CA LEU A 63 -16.25 8.68 -5.48
C LEU A 63 -16.72 7.62 -4.48
N GLU A 64 -16.46 6.36 -4.82
CA GLU A 64 -16.66 5.21 -3.95
C GLU A 64 -15.35 4.42 -3.78
N ALA A 65 -15.21 3.73 -2.66
CA ALA A 65 -14.11 2.80 -2.42
C ALA A 65 -14.64 1.37 -2.35
N THR A 66 -14.03 0.49 -3.12
CA THR A 66 -14.29 -0.95 -3.04
C THR A 66 -13.11 -1.64 -2.35
N PRO A 67 -13.34 -2.42 -1.29
CA PRO A 67 -12.27 -3.21 -0.67
C PRO A 67 -11.65 -4.16 -1.69
N LEU A 68 -10.32 -4.29 -1.65
CA LEU A 68 -9.61 -5.30 -2.42
C LEU A 68 -9.72 -6.65 -1.70
N THR A 69 -10.46 -7.59 -2.29
CA THR A 69 -10.70 -8.92 -1.73
C THR A 69 -10.05 -10.01 -2.59
N ASP A 70 -10.06 -11.25 -2.09
CA ASP A 70 -9.80 -12.48 -2.86
C ASP A 70 -8.35 -12.80 -3.26
N ASP A 71 -7.40 -11.87 -3.09
CA ASP A 71 -5.97 -12.16 -3.27
C ASP A 71 -5.13 -11.86 -2.02
N PRO A 72 -4.34 -12.83 -1.50
CA PRO A 72 -3.52 -12.62 -0.31
C PRO A 72 -2.44 -11.54 -0.49
N ARG A 73 -2.05 -11.21 -1.73
CA ARG A 73 -1.05 -10.17 -2.01
C ARG A 73 -1.50 -8.79 -1.58
N PHE A 74 -2.80 -8.51 -1.56
CA PHE A 74 -3.33 -7.26 -1.01
C PHE A 74 -3.09 -7.14 0.49
N LEU A 75 -3.17 -8.25 1.23
CA LEU A 75 -2.84 -8.27 2.65
C LEU A 75 -1.32 -8.21 2.86
N GLN A 76 -0.54 -8.91 2.05
CA GLN A 76 0.93 -8.89 2.12
C GLN A 76 1.50 -7.48 1.88
N ALA A 77 0.85 -6.64 1.07
CA ALA A 77 1.23 -5.24 0.89
C ALA A 77 1.17 -4.40 2.19
N THR A 78 0.55 -4.93 3.25
CA THR A 78 0.48 -4.29 4.57
C THR A 78 1.53 -4.86 5.55
N GLU A 79 2.25 -5.92 5.18
CA GLU A 79 3.22 -6.60 6.03
C GLU A 79 4.62 -5.99 5.85
N ALA A 80 5.17 -5.44 6.94
CA ALA A 80 6.54 -4.94 6.95
C ALA A 80 7.55 -6.10 6.99
N VAL A 81 8.55 -6.05 6.10
CA VAL A 81 9.64 -7.03 6.03
C VAL A 81 11.02 -6.35 6.02
N ILE A 82 12.03 -7.06 6.51
CA ILE A 82 13.43 -6.67 6.38
C ILE A 82 14.11 -7.64 5.41
N LEU A 83 14.57 -7.13 4.27
CA LEU A 83 15.36 -7.90 3.32
C LEU A 83 16.85 -7.74 3.63
N THR A 84 17.58 -8.84 3.56
CA THR A 84 19.05 -8.85 3.61
C THR A 84 19.58 -9.42 2.30
N ARG A 85 20.86 -9.16 1.99
CA ARG A 85 21.52 -9.90 0.91
C ARG A 85 21.52 -11.40 1.26
N VAL A 86 21.36 -12.23 0.23
CA VAL A 86 21.22 -13.68 0.38
C VAL A 86 22.41 -14.32 1.11
N ASP A 87 23.60 -13.77 0.91
CA ASP A 87 24.89 -14.23 1.46
C ASP A 87 25.37 -13.45 2.70
N ASP A 88 24.59 -12.48 3.19
CA ASP A 88 24.93 -11.71 4.39
C ASP A 88 24.44 -12.42 5.67
N TYR A 89 25.02 -13.60 5.91
CA TYR A 89 24.73 -14.41 7.09
C TYR A 89 24.97 -13.67 8.42
N PRO A 90 26.04 -12.85 8.59
CA PRO A 90 26.22 -12.10 9.82
C PRO A 90 25.02 -11.18 10.14
N MET A 91 24.51 -10.44 9.15
CA MET A 91 23.34 -9.58 9.35
C MET A 91 22.07 -10.39 9.63
N GLN A 92 21.86 -11.50 8.92
CA GLN A 92 20.73 -12.39 9.14
C GLN A 92 20.71 -12.95 10.57
N GLN A 93 21.88 -13.35 11.10
CA GLN A 93 21.99 -13.86 12.46
C GLN A 93 21.83 -12.74 13.50
N LEU A 94 22.35 -11.55 13.24
CA LEU A 94 22.17 -10.40 14.13
C LEU A 94 20.68 -10.08 14.31
N LEU A 95 19.93 -9.92 13.21
CA LEU A 95 18.50 -9.65 13.27
C LEU A 95 17.75 -10.73 14.04
N ARG A 96 18.06 -12.01 13.81
CA ARG A 96 17.46 -13.14 14.55
C ARG A 96 17.78 -13.14 16.04
N ALA A 97 18.97 -12.67 16.42
CA ALA A 97 19.41 -12.65 17.81
C ALA A 97 18.83 -11.47 18.60
N VAL A 98 18.63 -10.31 17.97
CA VAL A 98 18.26 -9.06 18.67
C VAL A 98 16.80 -8.67 18.53
N VAL A 99 16.11 -9.11 17.47
CA VAL A 99 14.72 -8.72 17.23
C VAL A 99 13.79 -9.72 17.92
N ASP A 100 13.16 -9.28 19.00
CA ASP A 100 11.96 -9.92 19.54
C ASP A 100 10.72 -9.35 18.82
N LYS A 101 10.09 -10.19 18.00
CA LYS A 101 8.89 -9.82 17.22
C LYS A 101 7.73 -9.36 18.11
N HIS A 102 7.51 -10.00 19.25
CA HIS A 102 6.41 -9.63 20.14
C HIS A 102 6.67 -8.28 20.80
N ALA A 103 7.90 -8.06 21.28
CA ALA A 103 8.27 -6.77 21.87
C ALA A 103 8.18 -5.63 20.85
N LEU A 104 8.63 -5.87 19.62
CA LEU A 104 8.56 -4.91 18.52
C LEU A 104 7.11 -4.53 18.19
N LEU A 105 6.22 -5.51 18.02
CA LEU A 105 4.80 -5.26 17.74
C LEU A 105 4.11 -4.55 18.90
N ALA A 106 4.40 -4.92 20.15
CA ALA A 106 3.85 -4.23 21.31
C ALA A 106 4.32 -2.77 21.38
N HIS A 107 5.57 -2.49 21.03
CA HIS A 107 6.06 -1.12 20.94
C HIS A 107 5.38 -0.32 19.83
N GLN A 108 5.25 -0.90 18.62
CA GLN A 108 4.52 -0.29 17.51
C GLN A 108 3.08 0.07 17.92
N GLN A 109 2.38 -0.83 18.62
CA GLN A 109 1.02 -0.60 19.11
C GLN A 109 0.95 0.59 20.08
N ARG A 110 1.90 0.72 21.01
CA ARG A 110 1.97 1.87 21.94
C ARG A 110 2.23 3.20 21.23
N VAL A 111 3.02 3.18 20.16
CA VAL A 111 3.26 4.37 19.34
C VAL A 111 2.01 4.76 18.58
N VAL A 112 1.35 3.80 17.91
CA VAL A 112 0.12 4.04 17.14
C VAL A 112 -1.03 4.52 18.04
N SER A 113 -1.12 4.02 19.29
CA SER A 113 -2.13 4.45 20.25
C SER A 113 -1.81 5.80 20.92
N GLY A 114 -0.62 6.37 20.71
CA GLY A 114 -0.16 7.59 21.37
C GLY A 114 0.27 7.41 22.83
N GLU A 115 0.41 6.17 23.32
CA GLU A 115 0.92 5.87 24.66
C GLU A 115 2.43 6.15 24.78
N GLN A 116 3.16 6.06 23.67
CA GLN A 116 4.61 6.25 23.62
C GLN A 116 5.02 7.07 22.38
N GLU A 117 5.88 8.07 22.55
CA GLU A 117 6.46 8.82 21.42
C GLU A 117 7.45 7.95 20.62
N PRO A 118 7.48 8.06 19.28
CA PRO A 118 8.44 7.33 18.45
C PRO A 118 9.86 7.89 18.60
N SER A 119 10.85 6.99 18.49
CA SER A 119 12.26 7.33 18.31
C SER A 119 12.86 6.33 17.34
N TYR A 120 13.36 6.81 16.20
CA TYR A 120 13.87 6.01 15.09
C TYR A 120 15.26 6.45 14.65
#